data_AF-A0ABD6CHK7-F1
#
_entry.id   AF-A0ABD6CHK7-F1
#
_cell.length_a   1.000
_cell.length_b   1.000
_cell.length_c   1.000
_cell.angle_alpha   90.00
_cell.angle_beta   90.00
_cell.angle_gamma   90.00
#
_symmetry.space_group_name_H-M   'P 1'
#
loop_
_entity.id
_entity.type
_entity.pdbx_description
1 polymer ?
#
loop_
_entity_poly.entity_id
_entity_poly.type
_entity_poly.pdbx_seq_one_letter_code
_entity_poly.pdbx_strand_id
1 'polypeptide(L)'
;MNDAPSLETELERARDLSVSELADAIESIGFECTRCGACCKGHEREDGEGTEPHTATVFPDEVRRLQSVAADADGRRRESEPDGSGAENGSKSAERYDWRDVARPMPYGVVDGADGPEGETFEWALQTDACGDCVFYEEVGERGDGTAKGACQVHEDRPLICETYPFSVALGGTSQPMGEAVDEAGMVRAHECEGLGRDISRADAEELAAALKERAIRELEEAIGVRDNYEPVDVDGVVVYDSEGPKRPDGTAILDGTSIRDGSADDDGRRDA
;
A
#
# COMPACT_ATOMS: atom_id res chain seq x y z
N MET A 1 -24.94 -1.00 21.45
CA MET A 1 -23.64 -1.55 21.02
C MET A 1 -23.94 -2.17 19.67
N ASN A 2 -23.48 -1.56 18.59
CA ASN A 2 -23.50 -2.22 17.30
C ASN A 2 -22.53 -3.39 17.45
N ASP A 3 -23.04 -4.61 17.48
CA ASP A 3 -22.22 -5.83 17.44
C ASP A 3 -21.65 -5.93 16.02
N ALA A 4 -20.63 -5.12 15.74
CA ALA A 4 -19.82 -5.29 14.55
C ALA A 4 -19.21 -6.70 14.63
N PRO A 5 -19.29 -7.50 13.55
CA PRO A 5 -18.69 -8.83 13.49
C PRO A 5 -17.17 -8.73 13.74
N SER A 6 -16.57 -9.79 14.31
CA SER A 6 -15.11 -9.81 14.52
C SER A 6 -14.37 -9.85 13.18
N LEU A 7 -13.08 -9.47 13.19
CA LEU A 7 -12.23 -9.56 12.00
C LEU A 7 -12.17 -10.99 11.45
N GLU A 8 -12.17 -12.01 12.31
CA GLU A 8 -12.19 -13.42 11.89
C GLU A 8 -13.51 -13.77 11.20
N THR A 9 -14.64 -13.28 11.71
CA THR A 9 -15.95 -13.50 11.09
C THR A 9 -16.01 -12.84 9.71
N GLU A 10 -15.46 -11.64 9.59
CA GLU A 10 -15.38 -10.94 8.31
C GLU A 10 -14.40 -11.62 7.35
N LEU A 11 -13.30 -12.18 7.85
CA LEU A 11 -12.34 -12.95 7.05
C LEU A 11 -12.97 -14.23 6.48
N GLU A 12 -13.76 -14.93 7.29
CA GLU A 12 -14.57 -16.06 6.82
C GLU A 12 -15.54 -15.63 5.72
N ARG A 13 -16.24 -14.50 5.90
CA ARG A 13 -17.13 -13.95 4.86
C ARG A 13 -16.38 -13.56 3.58
N ALA A 14 -15.20 -12.94 3.69
CA ALA A 14 -14.37 -12.59 2.55
C ALA A 14 -13.93 -13.84 1.76
N ARG A 15 -13.56 -14.92 2.48
CA ARG A 15 -13.21 -16.22 1.87
C ARG A 15 -14.40 -16.88 1.17
N ASP A 16 -15.62 -16.64 1.66
CA ASP A 16 -16.85 -17.17 1.08
C ASP A 16 -17.40 -16.36 -0.11
N LEU A 17 -16.84 -15.18 -0.42
CA LEU A 17 -17.26 -14.38 -1.57
C LEU A 17 -17.17 -15.19 -2.88
N SER A 18 -18.23 -15.15 -3.69
CA SER A 18 -18.23 -15.78 -5.00
C SER A 18 -17.60 -14.86 -6.05
N VAL A 19 -16.52 -15.32 -6.68
CA VAL A 19 -15.87 -14.57 -7.78
C VAL A 19 -16.86 -14.33 -8.94
N SER A 20 -17.73 -15.30 -9.25
CA SER A 20 -18.69 -15.12 -10.34
C SER A 20 -19.76 -14.08 -10.03
N GLU A 21 -20.22 -14.00 -8.77
CA GLU A 21 -21.22 -12.98 -8.36
C GLU A 21 -20.59 -11.59 -8.29
N LEU A 22 -19.33 -11.49 -7.85
CA LEU A 22 -18.56 -10.25 -7.92
C LEU A 22 -18.35 -9.82 -9.39
N ALA A 23 -18.05 -10.76 -10.28
CA ALA A 23 -17.90 -10.48 -11.71
C ALA A 23 -19.22 -10.03 -12.35
N ASP A 24 -20.35 -10.64 -12.00
CA ASP A 24 -21.69 -10.18 -12.43
C ASP A 24 -21.96 -8.74 -12.00
N ALA A 25 -21.59 -8.39 -10.77
CA ALA A 25 -21.73 -7.04 -10.25
C ALA A 25 -20.82 -6.04 -10.97
N ILE A 26 -19.54 -6.39 -11.18
CA ILE A 26 -18.57 -5.56 -11.91
C ILE A 26 -19.02 -5.34 -13.36
N GLU A 27 -19.48 -6.38 -14.07
CA GLU A 27 -20.02 -6.24 -15.42
C GLU A 27 -21.26 -5.34 -15.46
N SER A 28 -22.14 -5.45 -14.46
CA SER A 28 -23.34 -4.62 -14.38
C SER A 28 -23.02 -3.14 -14.17
N ILE A 29 -21.95 -2.83 -13.43
CA ILE A 29 -21.49 -1.46 -13.22
C ILE A 29 -20.74 -0.96 -14.47
N GLY A 30 -19.93 -1.83 -15.07
CA GLY A 30 -19.09 -1.52 -16.23
C GLY A 30 -17.84 -0.73 -15.86
N PHE A 31 -16.69 -1.13 -16.41
CA PHE A 31 -15.43 -0.45 -16.16
C PHE A 31 -14.38 -0.71 -17.23
N GLU A 32 -13.70 0.35 -17.68
CA GLU A 32 -12.48 0.24 -18.48
C GLU A 32 -11.50 1.34 -18.04
N CYS A 33 -10.30 0.94 -17.59
CA CYS A 33 -9.26 1.90 -17.22
C CYS A 33 -8.79 2.71 -18.44
N THR A 34 -9.02 4.03 -18.41
CA THR A 34 -8.65 4.94 -19.52
C THR A 34 -7.20 5.41 -19.45
N ARG A 35 -6.43 4.96 -18.45
CA ARG A 35 -5.08 5.43 -18.13
C ARG A 35 -4.99 6.97 -18.02
N CYS A 36 -6.01 7.59 -17.41
CA CYS A 36 -6.02 9.02 -17.15
C CYS A 36 -4.96 9.45 -16.12
N GLY A 37 -4.57 8.53 -15.22
CA GLY A 37 -3.61 8.81 -14.14
C GLY A 37 -4.19 9.56 -12.94
N ALA A 38 -5.48 9.91 -12.95
CA ALA A 38 -6.11 10.67 -11.86
C ALA A 38 -5.95 9.97 -10.50
N CYS A 39 -6.13 8.66 -10.44
CA CYS A 39 -5.96 7.87 -9.22
C CYS A 39 -4.50 7.72 -8.76
N CYS A 40 -3.51 8.13 -9.55
CA CYS A 40 -2.09 8.07 -9.18
C CYS A 40 -1.55 9.43 -8.72
N LYS A 41 -2.34 10.50 -8.83
CA LYS A 41 -1.89 11.88 -8.61
C LYS A 41 -2.30 12.40 -7.25
N GLY A 42 -1.54 13.37 -6.75
CA GLY A 42 -1.99 14.21 -5.64
C GLY A 42 -3.17 15.09 -6.06
N HIS A 43 -4.04 15.42 -5.11
CA HIS A 43 -5.21 16.26 -5.32
C HIS A 43 -5.06 17.59 -4.60
N GLU A 44 -5.49 18.69 -5.22
CA GLU A 44 -5.58 19.96 -4.50
C GLU A 44 -6.58 19.84 -3.36
N ARG A 45 -6.20 20.30 -2.17
CA ARG A 45 -7.06 20.26 -1.00
C ARG A 45 -8.23 21.22 -1.17
N GLU A 46 -9.40 20.87 -0.63
CA GLU A 46 -10.60 21.70 -0.69
C GLU A 46 -10.42 23.09 -0.02
N ASP A 47 -9.52 23.17 0.98
CA ASP A 47 -9.17 24.42 1.66
C ASP A 47 -8.19 25.31 0.86
N GLY A 48 -7.68 24.81 -0.27
CA GLY A 48 -6.71 25.49 -1.13
C GLY A 48 -5.31 25.59 -0.52
N GLU A 49 -5.05 24.96 0.63
CA GLU A 49 -3.75 25.00 1.32
C GLU A 49 -2.89 23.78 0.93
N GLY A 50 -2.53 23.71 -0.35
CA GLY A 50 -1.59 22.72 -0.88
C GLY A 50 -2.26 21.48 -1.49
N THR A 51 -1.45 20.44 -1.66
CA THR A 51 -1.83 19.20 -2.35
C THR A 51 -1.88 18.06 -1.33
N GLU A 52 -3.01 17.37 -1.26
CA GLU A 52 -3.10 16.08 -0.60
C GLU A 52 -2.42 15.03 -1.49
N PRO A 53 -1.32 14.42 -1.02
CA PRO A 53 -0.59 13.47 -1.83
C PRO A 53 -1.42 12.21 -2.10
N HIS A 54 -1.14 11.55 -3.23
CA HIS A 54 -1.68 10.24 -3.55
C HIS A 54 -1.48 9.29 -2.38
N THR A 55 -2.58 8.71 -1.89
CA THR A 55 -2.59 7.86 -0.70
C THR A 55 -3.26 6.53 -1.05
N ALA A 56 -2.42 5.53 -1.35
CA ALA A 56 -2.86 4.16 -1.57
C ALA A 56 -2.09 3.24 -0.62
N THR A 57 -2.83 2.47 0.19
CA THR A 57 -2.24 1.53 1.16
C THR A 57 -1.43 0.45 0.46
N VAL A 58 -0.30 0.07 1.03
CA VAL A 58 0.55 -1.01 0.50
C VAL A 58 0.97 -1.94 1.64
N PHE A 59 0.91 -3.25 1.41
CA PHE A 59 1.27 -4.23 2.44
C PHE A 59 2.77 -4.53 2.46
N PRO A 60 3.33 -5.01 3.60
CA PRO A 60 4.77 -5.20 3.73
C PRO A 60 5.41 -6.12 2.69
N ASP A 61 4.70 -7.16 2.25
CA ASP A 61 5.16 -8.05 1.17
C ASP A 61 5.04 -7.40 -0.22
N GLU A 62 4.01 -6.61 -0.46
CA GLU A 62 3.87 -5.79 -1.68
C GLU A 62 5.00 -4.78 -1.81
N VAL A 63 5.40 -4.12 -0.72
CA VAL A 63 6.57 -3.22 -0.73
C VAL A 63 7.83 -3.97 -1.18
N ARG A 64 8.08 -5.16 -0.61
CA ARG A 64 9.25 -5.97 -0.98
C ARG A 64 9.19 -6.46 -2.43
N ARG A 65 8.01 -6.83 -2.93
CA ARG A 65 7.81 -7.16 -4.35
C ARG A 65 8.16 -5.97 -5.23
N LEU A 66 7.62 -4.79 -4.92
CA LEU A 66 7.86 -3.57 -5.70
C LEU A 66 9.33 -3.15 -5.68
N GLN A 67 10.05 -3.29 -4.56
CA GLN A 67 11.51 -3.07 -4.52
C GLN A 67 12.25 -3.95 -5.54
N SER A 68 11.86 -5.21 -5.67
CA SER A 68 12.48 -6.14 -6.63
C SER A 68 12.16 -5.77 -8.08
N VAL A 69 10.89 -5.46 -8.38
CA VAL A 69 10.42 -5.14 -9.73
C VAL A 69 10.99 -3.82 -10.21
N ALA A 70 11.05 -2.81 -9.34
CA ALA A 70 11.62 -1.51 -9.66
C ALA A 70 13.13 -1.58 -9.91
N ALA A 71 13.85 -2.39 -9.11
CA ALA A 71 15.28 -2.64 -9.34
C ALA A 71 15.52 -3.34 -10.69
N ASP A 72 14.69 -4.32 -11.07
CA ASP A 72 14.80 -4.99 -12.35
C ASP A 72 14.44 -4.08 -13.54
N ALA A 73 13.45 -3.21 -13.37
CA ALA A 73 13.05 -2.23 -14.39
C ALA A 73 14.15 -1.19 -14.66
N ASP A 74 14.77 -0.65 -13.61
CA ASP A 74 15.91 0.28 -13.72
C ASP A 74 17.12 -0.41 -14.35
N GLY A 75 17.40 -1.67 -13.98
CA GLY A 75 18.42 -2.50 -14.62
C GLY A 75 18.22 -2.61 -16.14
N ARG A 76 17.00 -2.95 -16.59
CA ARG A 76 16.67 -3.02 -18.03
C ARG A 76 16.78 -1.67 -18.74
N ARG A 77 16.40 -0.56 -18.08
CA ARG A 77 16.50 0.79 -18.67
C ARG A 77 17.97 1.16 -18.94
N ARG A 78 18.87 0.89 -17.99
CA ARG A 78 20.32 1.16 -18.12
C ARG A 78 20.99 0.31 -19.19
N GLU A 79 20.57 -0.94 -19.37
CA GLU A 79 21.06 -1.81 -20.46
C GLU A 79 20.62 -1.34 -21.86
N SER A 80 19.55 -0.55 -21.93
CA SER A 80 18.95 -0.06 -23.18
C SER A 80 19.53 1.29 -23.63
N GLU A 81 20.30 1.98 -22.80
CA GLU A 81 20.97 3.24 -23.16
C GLU A 81 22.27 2.96 -23.94
N PRO A 82 22.45 3.51 -25.17
CA PRO A 82 23.65 3.26 -25.95
C PRO A 82 24.86 3.95 -25.30
N ASP A 83 25.89 3.15 -25.03
CA ASP A 83 27.18 3.48 -24.41
C ASP A 83 27.71 4.86 -24.81
N GLY A 84 27.42 5.84 -23.95
CA GLY A 84 27.76 7.25 -24.11
C GLY A 84 28.81 7.68 -23.10
N SER A 85 30.05 7.25 -23.33
CA SER A 85 31.30 7.63 -22.66
C SER A 85 31.59 6.95 -21.32
N GLY A 86 32.65 6.13 -21.36
CA GLY A 86 33.19 5.42 -20.22
C GLY A 86 33.60 6.34 -19.07
N ALA A 87 33.19 5.93 -17.87
CA ALA A 87 33.86 6.26 -16.63
C ALA A 87 34.13 4.93 -15.92
N GLU A 88 35.41 4.54 -15.91
CA GLU A 88 35.88 3.47 -15.06
C GLU A 88 35.69 3.86 -13.59
N ASN A 89 35.19 2.90 -12.83
CA ASN A 89 35.51 2.59 -11.44
C ASN A 89 34.40 2.87 -10.42
N GLY A 90 33.93 1.76 -9.84
CA GLY A 90 33.00 1.72 -8.73
C GLY A 90 31.87 0.77 -9.03
N SER A 91 32.04 -0.47 -8.59
CA SER A 91 30.93 -1.37 -8.25
C SER A 91 29.96 -0.63 -7.31
N LYS A 92 29.07 0.21 -7.86
CA LYS A 92 27.77 0.44 -7.24
C LYS A 92 27.02 -0.84 -7.52
N SER A 93 27.13 -1.80 -6.58
CA SER A 93 26.06 -2.78 -6.39
C SER A 93 24.76 -2.05 -6.63
N ALA A 94 23.93 -2.50 -7.58
CA ALA A 94 22.60 -1.95 -7.81
C ALA A 94 22.05 -1.52 -6.45
N GLU A 95 21.93 -0.20 -6.23
CA GLU A 95 21.38 0.31 -4.98
C GLU A 95 19.97 -0.27 -4.99
N ARG A 96 19.79 -1.36 -4.24
CA ARG A 96 18.50 -2.03 -4.13
C ARG A 96 17.54 -0.94 -3.70
N TYR A 97 16.43 -0.80 -4.40
CA TYR A 97 15.37 0.13 -4.05
C TYR A 97 15.14 0.04 -2.53
N ASP A 98 15.34 1.16 -1.84
CA ASP A 98 15.13 1.25 -0.40
C ASP A 98 13.63 1.17 -0.11
N TRP A 99 13.26 0.85 1.12
CA TRP A 99 11.85 0.83 1.51
C TRP A 99 11.21 2.20 1.27
N ARG A 100 11.97 3.27 1.56
CA ARG A 100 11.56 4.66 1.38
C ARG A 100 11.39 5.06 -0.07
N ASP A 101 11.95 4.31 -1.02
CA ASP A 101 11.74 4.56 -2.45
C ASP A 101 10.40 4.01 -2.94
N VAL A 102 9.74 3.15 -2.15
CA VAL A 102 8.51 2.45 -2.52
C VAL A 102 7.34 2.83 -1.62
N ALA A 103 7.58 2.99 -0.32
CA ALA A 103 6.55 3.22 0.68
C ALA A 103 6.97 4.28 1.69
N ARG A 104 5.97 4.93 2.28
CA ARG A 104 6.09 5.88 3.39
C ARG A 104 5.07 5.55 4.49
N PRO A 105 5.29 6.00 5.73
CA PRO A 105 4.25 5.95 6.75
C PRO A 105 2.95 6.58 6.24
N MET A 106 1.81 5.94 6.48
CA MET A 106 0.51 6.55 6.24
C MET A 106 0.42 7.88 7.04
N PRO A 107 -0.05 8.99 6.45
CA PRO A 107 0.03 10.30 7.09
C PRO A 107 -0.86 10.44 8.33
N TYR A 108 -1.87 9.59 8.49
CA TYR A 108 -2.76 9.63 9.65
C TYR A 108 -2.03 9.17 10.92
N GLY A 109 -2.03 10.05 11.93
CA GLY A 109 -1.33 9.85 13.20
C GLY A 109 0.11 10.35 13.23
N VAL A 110 0.61 10.88 12.10
CA VAL A 110 1.93 11.53 12.00
C VAL A 110 1.77 13.04 11.94
N VAL A 111 2.57 13.77 12.73
CA VAL A 111 2.56 15.23 12.79
C VAL A 111 3.96 15.80 12.65
N ASP A 112 4.06 17.06 12.23
CA ASP A 112 5.34 17.77 12.18
C ASP A 112 5.80 18.18 13.58
N GLY A 113 6.89 17.56 14.06
CA GLY A 113 7.58 17.89 15.31
C GLY A 113 8.76 18.83 15.11
N ALA A 114 9.38 19.26 16.22
CA ALA A 114 10.53 20.18 16.19
C ALA A 114 11.79 19.58 15.55
N ASP A 115 11.97 18.27 15.69
CA ASP A 115 13.13 17.51 15.19
C ASP A 115 12.79 16.68 13.93
N GLY A 116 11.61 16.88 13.35
CA GLY A 116 11.07 16.16 12.20
C GLY A 116 9.71 15.52 12.49
N PRO A 117 9.16 14.72 11.55
CA PRO A 117 7.90 14.03 11.74
C PRO A 117 7.93 13.07 12.93
N GLU A 118 6.86 13.05 13.70
CA GLU A 118 6.68 12.20 14.88
C GLU A 118 5.25 11.64 14.96
N GLY A 119 5.09 10.51 15.66
CA GLY A 119 3.79 9.89 15.89
C GLY A 119 3.71 8.43 15.47
N GLU A 120 2.51 7.90 15.50
CA GLU A 120 2.24 6.48 15.27
C GLU A 120 1.21 6.32 14.15
N THR A 121 1.45 5.37 13.26
CA THR A 121 0.49 4.99 12.23
C THR A 121 0.45 3.47 12.07
N PHE A 122 -0.60 2.96 11.42
CA PHE A 122 -0.91 1.52 11.36
C PHE A 122 -0.81 0.93 9.95
N GLU A 123 -0.41 1.73 8.98
CA GLU A 123 -0.39 1.35 7.58
C GLU A 123 0.78 2.02 6.85
N TRP A 124 1.15 1.43 5.72
CA TRP A 124 2.05 2.05 4.76
C TRP A 124 1.24 2.62 3.59
N ALA A 125 1.69 3.74 3.04
CA ALA A 125 1.20 4.27 1.77
C ALA A 125 2.30 4.17 0.71
N LEU A 126 1.91 3.94 -0.55
CA LEU A 126 2.82 4.07 -1.70
C LEU A 126 3.52 5.43 -1.69
N GLN A 127 4.83 5.43 -1.91
CA GLN A 127 5.64 6.64 -1.92
C GLN A 127 5.19 7.61 -3.02
N THR A 128 5.41 8.90 -2.79
CA THR A 128 5.10 9.97 -3.74
C THR A 128 6.35 10.78 -4.07
N ASP A 129 6.30 11.45 -5.22
CA ASP A 129 7.28 12.46 -5.60
C ASP A 129 7.00 13.81 -4.93
N ALA A 130 7.73 14.84 -5.34
CA ALA A 130 7.59 16.20 -4.81
C ALA A 130 6.28 16.89 -5.19
N CYS A 131 5.57 16.41 -6.21
CA CYS A 131 4.23 16.89 -6.59
C CYS A 131 3.13 16.20 -5.77
N GLY A 132 3.46 15.13 -5.04
CA GLY A 132 2.50 14.28 -4.35
C GLY A 132 1.92 13.18 -5.24
N ASP A 133 2.48 12.95 -6.42
CA ASP A 133 2.07 11.87 -7.32
C ASP A 133 2.81 10.58 -6.97
N CYS A 134 2.19 9.42 -7.21
CA CYS A 134 2.81 8.12 -6.98
C CYS A 134 4.17 8.01 -7.71
N VAL A 135 5.22 7.55 -7.02
CA VAL A 135 6.58 7.44 -7.61
C VAL A 135 6.67 6.54 -8.84
N PHE A 136 5.72 5.63 -9.01
CA PHE A 136 5.66 4.72 -10.17
C PHE A 136 4.89 5.30 -11.35
N TYR A 137 4.29 6.48 -11.21
CA TYR A 137 3.53 7.13 -12.26
C TYR A 137 4.46 7.87 -13.24
N GLU A 138 4.20 7.72 -14.54
CA GLU A 138 4.80 8.53 -15.60
C GLU A 138 3.72 8.99 -16.59
N GLU A 139 3.84 10.22 -17.09
CA GLU A 139 3.09 10.66 -18.26
C GLU A 139 3.83 10.23 -19.53
N VAL A 140 3.19 9.41 -20.36
CA VAL A 140 3.81 8.77 -21.54
C VAL A 140 3.29 9.32 -22.88
N GLY A 141 2.61 10.46 -22.84
CA GLY A 141 2.10 11.15 -24.02
C GLY A 141 0.68 11.65 -23.82
N GLU A 142 -0.09 11.71 -24.91
CA GLU A 142 -1.45 12.25 -24.93
C GLU A 142 -2.46 11.18 -25.34
N ARG A 143 -3.66 11.25 -24.77
CA ARG A 143 -4.85 10.51 -25.18
C ARG A 143 -5.45 11.15 -26.44
N GLY A 144 -6.40 10.47 -27.08
CA GLY A 144 -7.01 10.93 -28.33
C GLY A 144 -7.80 12.24 -28.23
N ASP A 145 -8.09 12.70 -27.02
CA ASP A 145 -8.75 13.96 -26.71
C ASP A 145 -7.78 15.10 -26.35
N GLY A 146 -6.46 14.86 -26.42
CA GLY A 146 -5.42 15.83 -26.09
C GLY A 146 -5.11 15.96 -24.60
N THR A 147 -5.69 15.11 -23.74
CA THR A 147 -5.33 15.06 -22.31
C THR A 147 -4.14 14.13 -22.06
N ALA A 148 -3.44 14.29 -20.94
CA ALA A 148 -2.28 13.45 -20.61
C ALA A 148 -2.65 11.97 -20.48
N LYS A 149 -1.75 11.09 -20.95
CA LYS A 149 -1.84 9.64 -20.82
C LYS A 149 -0.86 9.16 -19.77
N GLY A 150 -1.37 8.54 -18.72
CA GLY A 150 -0.58 7.92 -17.66
C GLY A 150 -0.04 6.54 -18.01
N ALA A 151 1.04 6.17 -17.35
CA ALA A 151 1.55 4.80 -17.24
C ALA A 151 2.01 4.53 -15.81
N CYS A 152 1.76 3.31 -15.33
CA CYS A 152 2.36 2.81 -14.10
C CYS A 152 3.56 1.93 -14.49
N GLN A 153 4.75 2.27 -14.01
CA GLN A 153 5.99 1.55 -14.33
C GLN A 153 6.01 0.12 -13.76
N VAL A 154 5.18 -0.14 -12.74
CA VAL A 154 5.02 -1.45 -12.08
C VAL A 154 3.62 -2.02 -12.30
N HIS A 155 2.96 -1.68 -13.42
CA HIS A 155 1.54 -2.02 -13.63
C HIS A 155 1.22 -3.51 -13.39
N GLU A 156 2.06 -4.44 -13.84
CA GLU A 156 1.85 -5.88 -13.66
C GLU A 156 2.01 -6.36 -12.20
N ASP A 157 2.72 -5.60 -11.37
CA ASP A 157 3.00 -5.88 -9.96
C ASP A 157 2.39 -4.83 -9.03
N ARG A 158 1.40 -4.07 -9.53
CA ARG A 158 0.75 -3.01 -8.78
C ARG A 158 0.09 -3.57 -7.51
N PRO A 159 0.09 -2.83 -6.38
CA PRO A 159 -0.59 -3.28 -5.16
C PRO A 159 -2.07 -3.57 -5.39
N LEU A 160 -2.64 -4.44 -4.57
CA LEU A 160 -4.03 -4.87 -4.63
C LEU A 160 -5.01 -3.69 -4.62
N ILE A 161 -4.74 -2.64 -3.84
CA ILE A 161 -5.54 -1.41 -3.83
C ILE A 161 -5.61 -0.76 -5.22
N CYS A 162 -4.49 -0.71 -5.94
CA CYS A 162 -4.39 -0.11 -7.27
C CYS A 162 -4.94 -1.04 -8.35
N GLU A 163 -4.78 -2.36 -8.18
CA GLU A 163 -5.29 -3.37 -9.09
C GLU A 163 -6.81 -3.41 -9.12
N THR A 164 -7.43 -3.23 -7.95
CA THR A 164 -8.86 -3.39 -7.76
C THR A 164 -9.62 -2.07 -7.87
N TYR A 165 -8.94 -0.93 -7.94
CA TYR A 165 -9.55 0.37 -8.16
C TYR A 165 -10.34 0.38 -9.50
N PRO A 166 -11.58 0.90 -9.53
CA PRO A 166 -12.25 1.70 -8.51
C PRO A 166 -13.17 0.91 -7.58
N PHE A 167 -13.02 -0.41 -7.48
CA PHE A 167 -13.93 -1.26 -6.74
C PHE A 167 -13.45 -1.57 -5.31
N SER A 168 -14.42 -1.82 -4.44
CA SER A 168 -14.24 -2.35 -3.09
C SER A 168 -15.41 -3.27 -2.73
N VAL A 169 -15.27 -4.04 -1.65
CA VAL A 169 -16.34 -4.91 -1.14
C VAL A 169 -16.90 -4.33 0.16
N ALA A 170 -18.23 -4.29 0.27
CA ALA A 170 -18.93 -3.84 1.47
C ALA A 170 -18.89 -4.89 2.60
N LEU A 171 -17.71 -5.10 3.20
CA LEU A 171 -17.51 -5.87 4.42
C LEU A 171 -17.47 -4.91 5.63
N GLY A 172 -17.97 -5.36 6.78
CA GLY A 172 -18.11 -4.56 7.99
C GLY A 172 -16.87 -4.50 8.89
N GLY A 173 -15.75 -5.08 8.45
CA GLY A 173 -14.55 -5.30 9.26
C GLY A 173 -13.29 -4.51 8.89
N THR A 174 -13.28 -3.78 7.78
CA THR A 174 -12.09 -3.02 7.33
C THR A 174 -12.43 -1.58 6.96
N SER A 175 -11.39 -0.74 6.95
CA SER A 175 -11.44 0.64 6.50
C SER A 175 -12.00 0.69 5.08
N GLN A 176 -13.21 1.22 4.91
CA GLN A 176 -13.73 1.49 3.58
C GLN A 176 -12.79 2.50 2.90
N PRO A 177 -12.48 2.35 1.60
CA PRO A 177 -11.69 3.33 0.88
C PRO A 177 -12.29 4.72 1.08
N MET A 178 -11.43 5.74 1.14
CA MET A 178 -11.90 7.11 1.24
C MET A 178 -12.77 7.47 0.02
N GLY A 179 -13.95 8.03 0.29
CA GLY A 179 -14.92 8.42 -0.73
C GLY A 179 -16.24 7.67 -0.57
N GLU A 180 -17.35 8.37 -0.81
CA GLU A 180 -18.65 7.72 -0.93
C GLU A 180 -18.69 6.92 -2.24
N ALA A 181 -19.26 5.72 -2.19
CA ALA A 181 -19.49 4.93 -3.39
C ALA A 181 -20.43 5.70 -4.34
N VAL A 182 -20.02 5.84 -5.60
CA VAL A 182 -20.82 6.48 -6.66
C VAL A 182 -21.76 5.51 -7.36
N ASP A 183 -21.51 4.20 -7.23
CA ASP A 183 -22.37 3.12 -7.71
C ASP A 183 -22.21 1.86 -6.84
N GLU A 184 -23.22 0.99 -6.83
CA GLU A 184 -23.21 -0.26 -6.07
C GLU A 184 -23.99 -1.39 -6.75
N ALA A 185 -23.44 -2.60 -6.69
CA ALA A 185 -24.12 -3.81 -7.14
C ALA A 185 -23.80 -4.97 -6.19
N GLY A 186 -24.81 -5.43 -5.45
CA GLY A 186 -24.61 -6.47 -4.43
C GLY A 186 -23.60 -6.04 -3.36
N MET A 187 -22.51 -6.80 -3.24
CA MET A 187 -21.40 -6.50 -2.32
C MET A 187 -20.36 -5.54 -2.91
N VAL A 188 -20.37 -5.30 -4.23
CA VAL A 188 -19.40 -4.43 -4.90
C VAL A 188 -19.82 -2.98 -4.74
N ARG A 189 -18.84 -2.13 -4.45
CA ARG A 189 -18.94 -0.67 -4.41
C ARG A 189 -17.95 -0.07 -5.40
N ALA A 190 -18.40 0.89 -6.20
CA ALA A 190 -17.55 1.62 -7.13
C ALA A 190 -17.31 3.04 -6.62
N HIS A 191 -16.07 3.49 -6.73
CA HIS A 191 -15.61 4.82 -6.35
C HIS A 191 -15.40 5.69 -7.57
N GLU A 192 -15.33 7.00 -7.38
CA GLU A 192 -15.23 7.96 -8.48
C GLU A 192 -14.09 7.60 -9.45
N CYS A 193 -14.43 7.33 -10.71
CA CYS A 193 -13.48 7.08 -11.78
C CYS A 193 -14.10 7.36 -13.16
N GLU A 194 -13.34 8.02 -14.04
CA GLU A 194 -13.73 8.30 -15.44
C GLU A 194 -13.96 7.02 -16.28
N GLY A 195 -13.45 5.87 -15.80
CA GLY A 195 -13.58 4.57 -16.47
C GLY A 195 -14.91 3.86 -16.24
N LEU A 196 -15.74 4.30 -15.29
CA LEU A 196 -17.01 3.65 -14.95
C LEU A 196 -18.05 3.75 -16.07
N GLY A 197 -18.93 2.74 -16.15
CA GLY A 197 -20.01 2.66 -17.14
C GLY A 197 -19.57 2.25 -18.54
N ARG A 198 -18.29 1.89 -18.73
CA ARG A 198 -17.73 1.35 -19.97
C ARG A 198 -17.90 -0.16 -20.04
N ASP A 199 -17.89 -0.72 -21.24
CA ASP A 199 -18.01 -2.16 -21.43
C ASP A 199 -16.76 -2.87 -20.87
N ILE A 200 -16.98 -3.89 -20.04
CA ILE A 200 -15.94 -4.81 -19.57
C ILE A 200 -16.24 -6.21 -20.07
N SER A 201 -15.22 -6.96 -20.49
CA SER A 201 -15.42 -8.35 -20.88
C SER A 201 -15.61 -9.23 -19.66
N ARG A 202 -16.33 -10.35 -19.82
CA ARG A 202 -16.50 -11.33 -18.74
C ARG A 202 -15.18 -11.81 -18.15
N ALA A 203 -14.18 -12.05 -19.01
CA ALA A 203 -12.87 -12.49 -18.56
C ALA A 203 -12.18 -11.44 -17.68
N ASP A 204 -12.20 -10.16 -18.10
CA ASP A 204 -11.61 -9.07 -17.34
C ASP A 204 -12.37 -8.81 -16.03
N ALA A 205 -13.71 -8.95 -16.05
CA ALA A 205 -14.54 -8.84 -14.85
C ALA A 205 -14.27 -9.97 -13.86
N GLU A 206 -14.03 -11.20 -14.32
CA GLU A 206 -13.64 -12.34 -13.47
C GLU A 206 -12.24 -12.16 -12.88
N GLU A 207 -11.29 -11.64 -13.66
CA GLU A 207 -9.94 -11.31 -13.18
C GLU A 207 -10.01 -10.22 -12.09
N LEU A 208 -10.73 -9.14 -12.34
CA LEU A 208 -10.92 -8.05 -11.39
C LEU A 208 -11.67 -8.50 -10.13
N ALA A 209 -12.69 -9.37 -10.29
CA ALA A 209 -13.41 -9.97 -9.17
C ALA A 209 -12.53 -10.87 -8.31
N ALA A 210 -11.64 -11.65 -8.93
CA ALA A 210 -10.68 -12.50 -8.21
C ALA A 210 -9.70 -11.65 -7.41
N ALA A 211 -9.12 -10.61 -8.02
CA ALA A 211 -8.24 -9.67 -7.34
C ALA A 211 -8.97 -8.91 -6.22
N LEU A 212 -10.23 -8.53 -6.44
CA LEU A 212 -11.05 -7.84 -5.44
C LEU A 212 -11.33 -8.73 -4.21
N LYS A 213 -11.60 -10.02 -4.44
CA LYS A 213 -11.73 -11.00 -3.36
C LYS A 213 -10.40 -11.20 -2.63
N GLU A 214 -9.30 -11.34 -3.35
CA GLU A 214 -7.96 -11.47 -2.78
C GLU A 214 -7.61 -10.29 -1.89
N ARG A 215 -7.86 -9.07 -2.37
CA ARG A 215 -7.70 -7.83 -1.60
C ARG A 215 -8.53 -7.86 -0.31
N ALA A 216 -9.81 -8.19 -0.39
CA ALA A 216 -10.68 -8.22 0.79
C ALA A 216 -10.17 -9.21 1.86
N ILE A 217 -9.71 -10.38 1.43
CA ILE A 217 -9.09 -11.37 2.34
C ILE A 217 -7.81 -10.78 2.95
N ARG A 218 -6.95 -10.19 2.11
CA ARG A 218 -5.66 -9.67 2.55
C ARG A 218 -5.81 -8.52 3.55
N GLU A 219 -6.67 -7.54 3.27
CA GLU A 219 -6.94 -6.42 4.18
C GLU A 219 -7.33 -6.92 5.59
N LEU A 220 -8.13 -7.98 5.67
CA LEU A 220 -8.54 -8.58 6.94
C LEU A 220 -7.42 -9.36 7.62
N GLU A 221 -6.61 -10.12 6.88
CA GLU A 221 -5.43 -10.82 7.41
C GLU A 221 -4.39 -9.84 7.95
N GLU A 222 -4.17 -8.72 7.27
CA GLU A 222 -3.26 -7.65 7.67
C GLU A 222 -3.79 -6.92 8.91
N ALA A 223 -5.08 -6.59 8.97
CA ALA A 223 -5.70 -6.01 10.15
C ALA A 223 -5.63 -6.92 11.39
N ILE A 224 -5.83 -8.24 11.20
CA ILE A 224 -5.63 -9.25 12.25
C ILE A 224 -4.16 -9.27 12.68
N GLY A 225 -3.23 -9.25 11.72
CA GLY A 225 -1.79 -9.22 11.99
C GLY A 225 -1.38 -8.00 12.80
N VAL A 226 -1.88 -6.81 12.46
CA VAL A 226 -1.63 -5.57 13.22
C VAL A 226 -2.13 -5.74 14.65
N ARG A 227 -3.38 -6.19 14.83
CA ARG A 227 -3.95 -6.43 16.18
C ARG A 227 -3.12 -7.42 16.99
N ASP A 228 -2.70 -8.52 16.38
CA ASP A 228 -2.03 -9.64 17.06
C ASP A 228 -0.55 -9.33 17.37
N ASN A 229 0.10 -8.49 16.56
CA ASN A 229 1.51 -8.10 16.72
C ASN A 229 1.70 -6.67 17.27
N TYR A 230 0.63 -5.98 17.62
CA TYR A 230 0.70 -4.66 18.23
C TYR A 230 1.36 -4.73 19.62
N GLU A 231 2.55 -4.14 19.72
CA GLU A 231 3.26 -3.91 20.97
C GLU A 231 3.76 -2.46 20.97
N PRO A 232 3.24 -1.57 21.84
CA PRO A 232 3.62 -0.16 21.83
C PRO A 232 5.09 0.01 22.20
N VAL A 233 5.81 0.83 21.42
CA VAL A 233 7.24 1.11 21.63
C VAL A 233 7.48 2.56 21.98
N ASP A 234 8.35 2.80 22.98
CA ASP A 234 8.75 4.15 23.41
C ASP A 234 10.03 4.56 22.67
N VAL A 235 9.88 5.13 21.48
CA VAL A 235 10.98 5.61 20.65
C VAL A 235 10.69 6.99 20.06
N ASP A 236 11.73 7.80 19.90
CA ASP A 236 11.61 9.08 19.21
C ASP A 236 11.34 8.89 17.70
N GLY A 237 10.51 9.77 17.14
CA GLY A 237 10.17 9.84 15.72
C GLY A 237 8.87 9.12 15.34
N VAL A 238 8.76 8.73 14.07
CA VAL A 238 7.61 7.98 13.55
C VAL A 238 7.77 6.49 13.78
N VAL A 239 6.68 5.83 14.21
CA VAL A 239 6.53 4.38 14.28
C VAL A 239 5.40 3.94 13.36
N VAL A 240 5.65 2.90 12.56
CA VAL A 240 4.62 2.23 11.75
C VAL A 240 4.36 0.86 12.34
N TYR A 241 3.12 0.59 12.74
CA TYR A 241 2.66 -0.72 13.20
C TYR A 241 1.95 -1.43 12.05
N ASP A 242 2.64 -2.33 11.35
CA ASP A 242 2.00 -3.19 10.35
C ASP A 242 1.76 -4.60 10.88
N SER A 243 1.33 -5.50 10.00
CA SER A 243 1.03 -6.89 10.35
C SER A 243 2.22 -7.69 10.87
N GLU A 244 3.45 -7.19 10.74
CA GLU A 244 4.68 -7.81 11.22
C GLU A 244 5.24 -7.15 12.49
N GLY A 245 4.54 -6.15 13.05
CA GLY A 245 4.91 -5.44 14.27
C GLY A 245 5.50 -4.03 14.03
N PRO A 246 6.10 -3.41 15.07
CA PRO A 246 6.58 -2.03 15.00
C PRO A 246 7.81 -1.87 14.10
N LYS A 247 7.78 -0.86 13.24
CA LYS A 247 8.86 -0.52 12.30
C LYS A 247 9.20 0.96 12.32
N ARG A 248 10.45 1.25 11.99
CA ARG A 248 10.92 2.59 11.60
C ARG A 248 10.43 2.93 10.19
N PRO A 249 10.44 4.21 9.77
CA PRO A 249 10.00 4.62 8.42
C PRO A 249 10.77 4.02 7.23
N ASP A 250 11.93 3.38 7.45
CA ASP A 250 12.62 2.56 6.42
C ASP A 250 12.21 1.09 6.42
N GLY A 251 11.13 0.73 7.12
CA GLY A 251 10.66 -0.64 7.22
C GLY A 251 11.54 -1.53 8.10
N THR A 252 12.57 -0.99 8.76
CA THR A 252 13.38 -1.77 9.71
C THR A 252 12.57 -2.03 10.98
N ALA A 253 12.57 -3.29 11.44
CA ALA A 253 11.86 -3.68 12.65
C ALA A 253 12.47 -3.03 13.89
N ILE A 254 11.60 -2.56 14.79
CA ILE A 254 11.99 -2.11 16.12
C ILE A 254 11.97 -3.34 17.02
N LEU A 255 13.15 -3.83 17.40
CA LEU A 255 13.27 -4.95 18.33
C LEU A 255 13.31 -4.40 19.76
N ASP A 256 12.44 -4.92 20.63
CA ASP A 256 12.48 -4.60 22.05
C ASP A 256 13.85 -4.90 22.67
N GLY A 257 14.44 -3.92 23.33
CA GLY A 257 15.70 -4.05 24.08
C GLY A 257 15.60 -4.92 25.34
N THR A 258 14.50 -5.64 25.56
CA THR A 258 14.22 -6.30 26.86
C THR A 258 14.46 -7.81 26.82
N SER A 259 15.70 -8.23 26.58
CA SER A 259 16.17 -9.54 27.08
C SER A 259 17.69 -9.60 27.24
N ILE A 260 18.29 -8.68 28.01
CA ILE A 260 19.44 -9.04 28.84
C ILE A 260 19.14 -8.54 30.26
N ARG A 261 18.38 -9.35 31.01
CA ARG A 261 18.56 -9.36 32.47
C ARG A 261 19.88 -10.09 32.70
N ASP A 262 20.90 -9.30 32.90
CA ASP A 262 22.21 -9.73 33.37
C ASP A 262 21.98 -10.65 34.58
N GLY A 263 22.23 -11.94 34.38
CA GLY A 263 22.16 -12.95 35.43
C GLY A 263 23.32 -12.71 36.37
N SER A 264 23.18 -11.73 37.27
CA SER A 264 24.00 -11.61 38.47
C SER A 264 23.79 -12.88 39.28
N ALA A 265 24.66 -13.86 39.06
CA ALA A 265 24.78 -15.02 39.92
C ALA A 265 25.04 -14.53 41.35
N ASP A 266 24.10 -14.82 42.23
CA ASP A 266 24.31 -14.80 43.67
C ASP A 266 25.46 -15.76 44.00
N ASP A 267 26.64 -15.19 44.29
CA ASP A 267 27.77 -15.90 44.89
C ASP A 267 27.47 -16.10 46.38
N ASP A 268 26.86 -17.25 46.69
CA ASP A 268 26.66 -17.75 48.06
C ASP A 268 28.01 -18.20 48.64
N GLY A 269 28.83 -17.22 49.03
CA GLY A 269 30.12 -17.37 49.68
C GLY A 269 30.00 -17.75 51.15
N ARG A 270 29.69 -19.02 51.41
CA ARG A 270 29.84 -19.71 52.70
C ARG A 270 31.26 -19.48 53.26
N ARG A 271 31.39 -18.75 54.37
CA ARG A 271 32.62 -18.72 55.19
C ARG A 271 32.37 -19.49 56.48
N ASP A 272 33.03 -20.64 56.57
CA ASP A 272 33.28 -21.35 57.81
C ASP A 272 34.15 -20.48 58.74
N ALA A 273 33.67 -20.30 59.97
CA ALA A 273 34.46 -20.07 61.18
C ALA A 273 33.63 -20.46 62.42
#